data_AF-A0A0G1Y179-F1
#
_entry.id   AF-A0A0G1Y179-F1
#
_cell.length_a   1.000
_cell.length_b   1.000
_cell.length_c   1.000
_cell.angle_alpha   90.00
_cell.angle_beta   90.00
_cell.angle_gamma   90.00
#
_symmetry.space_group_name_H-M   'P 1'
#
loop_
_entity.id
_entity.type
_entity.pdbx_description
1 polymer ?
#
loop_
_entity_poly.entity_id
_entity_poly.type
_entity_poly.pdbx_seq_one_letter_code
_entity_poly.pdbx_strand_id
1 'polypeptide(L)' 'NPANKRNILADEKLKPLFGGKGEVTMFEMTKLVSGHMK' A
#
# COMPACT_ATOMS: atom_id res chain seq x y z
N ASN A 1 -2.80 1.74 10.44
CA ASN A 1 -3.51 2.62 11.39
C ASN A 1 -3.60 1.92 12.76
N PRO A 2 -3.11 2.47 13.88
CA PRO A 2 -3.19 1.82 15.19
C PRO A 2 -4.64 1.53 15.65
N ALA A 3 -5.63 2.22 15.08
CA ALA A 3 -7.05 1.96 15.31
C ALA A 3 -7.67 0.95 14.30
N ASN A 4 -7.07 0.79 13.12
CA ASN A 4 -7.56 -0.06 12.05
C ASN A 4 -6.41 -0.90 11.46
N LYS A 5 -6.27 -2.13 11.99
CA LYS A 5 -5.28 -3.14 11.56
C LYS A 5 -5.49 -3.66 10.13
N ARG A 6 -6.53 -3.20 9.44
CA ARG A 6 -6.84 -3.56 8.04
C ARG A 6 -6.22 -2.60 7.01
N ASN A 7 -5.68 -1.47 7.49
CA ASN A 7 -5.13 -0.43 6.64
C ASN A 7 -3.61 -0.32 6.87
N ILE A 8 -2.88 -0.39 5.77
CA ILE A 8 -1.44 -0.22 5.70
C ILE A 8 -1.16 1.25 5.40
N LEU A 9 -0.36 1.88 6.26
CA LEU A 9 0.10 3.24 6.03
C LEU A 9 1.37 3.17 5.18
N ALA A 10 1.35 3.87 4.05
CA ALA A 10 2.47 3.92 3.13
C ALA A 10 3.48 4.98 3.60
N ASP A 11 4.68 4.53 3.97
CA ASP A 11 5.81 5.42 4.18
C ASP A 11 6.34 5.97 2.85
N GLU A 12 7.38 6.81 2.90
CA GLU A 12 7.96 7.42 1.70
C GLU A 12 8.51 6.41 0.69
N LYS A 13 8.92 5.22 1.13
CA LYS A 13 9.43 4.14 0.29
C LYS A 13 8.32 3.26 -0.27
N LEU A 14 7.21 3.16 0.44
CA LEU A 14 6.02 2.40 0.08
C LEU A 14 5.06 3.20 -0.82
N LYS A 15 5.04 4.54 -0.71
CA LYS A 15 4.30 5.43 -1.61
C LYS A 15 4.52 5.13 -3.09
N PRO A 16 5.75 5.03 -3.62
CA PRO A 16 5.96 4.71 -5.05
C PRO A 16 5.46 3.31 -5.42
N LEU A 17 5.42 2.36 -4.49
CA LEU A 17 4.89 1.00 -4.71
C LEU A 17 3.35 0.95 -4.66
N PHE A 18 2.72 1.93 -4.02
CA PHE A 18 1.27 2.05 -3.87
C PHE A 18 0.65 3.14 -4.75
N GLY A 19 1.35 3.59 -5.79
CA GLY A 19 0.86 4.62 -6.71
C GLY A 19 0.66 5.99 -6.06
N GLY A 20 1.46 6.30 -5.04
CA GLY A 20 1.44 7.57 -4.31
C GLY A 20 0.41 7.65 -3.17
N LYS A 21 -0.38 6.60 -2.93
CA LYS A 21 -1.35 6.58 -1.84
C LYS A 21 -0.65 6.48 -0.48
N GLY A 22 -1.04 7.35 0.47
CA GLY A 22 -0.54 7.34 1.85
C GLY A 22 -1.15 6.26 2.75
N GLU A 23 -2.28 5.67 2.32
CA GLU A 23 -2.95 4.57 3.01
C GLU A 23 -3.53 3.62 1.96
N VAL A 24 -3.29 2.33 2.14
CA VAL A 24 -3.80 1.26 1.27
C VAL A 24 -4.39 0.13 2.09
N THR A 25 -5.39 -0.53 1.53
CA THR A 25 -5.99 -1.73 2.13
C THR A 25 -5.34 -3.00 1.59
N MET A 26 -5.45 -4.11 2.32
CA MET A 26 -4.92 -5.43 1.89
C MET A 26 -5.45 -5.88 0.51
N PHE A 27 -6.64 -5.43 0.10
CA PHE A 27 -7.21 -5.71 -1.22
C PHE A 27 -6.53 -4.92 -2.34
N GLU A 28 -6.07 -3.71 -2.04
CA GLU A 28 -5.35 -2.86 -3.00
C GLU A 28 -3.86 -3.25 -3.08
N MET A 29 -3.29 -3.80 -2.01
CA MET A 29 -1.89 -4.23 -1.95
C MET A 29 -1.50 -5.17 -3.10
N THR A 30 -2.28 -6.24 -3.31
CA THR A 30 -1.97 -7.25 -4.34
C THR A 30 -2.00 -6.67 -5.75
N LYS A 31 -2.95 -5.77 -6.03
CA LYS A 31 -3.08 -5.13 -7.34
C LYS A 31 -2.00 -4.08 -7.61
N LEU A 32 -1.61 -3.32 -6.59
CA LEU A 32 -0.58 -2.29 -6.73
C LEU A 32 0.81 -2.91 -6.82
N VAL A 33 1.09 -3.95 -6.04
CA VAL A 33 2.39 -4.64 -6.02
C VAL A 33 2.62 -5.50 -7.27
N SER A 34 1.57 -6.06 -7.89
CA SER A 34 1.73 -6.89 -9.10
C SER A 34 2.40 -6.16 -10.26
N GLY A 35 2.27 -4.83 -10.35
CA GLY A 35 2.96 -4.01 -11.37
C GLY A 35 4.47 -3.92 -11.19
N HIS A 36 4.97 -4.25 -9.99
CA HIS A 36 6.38 -4.18 -9.63
C HIS A 36 7.08 -5.55 -9.59
N MET A 37 6.33 -6.67 -9.70
CA MET A 37 6.86 -8.04 -9.65
C MET A 37 7.35 -8.57 -11.01
N LYS A 38 8.16 -7.79 -11.74
CA LYS A 38 8.81 -8.29 -12.97
C LYS A 38 9.98 -9.21 -12.67
#